data_AF-A0A6V7JFI3-F1
#
_entry.id   AF-A0A6V7JFI3-F1
#
_cell.length_a   1.000
_cell.length_b   1.000
_cell.length_c   1.000
_cell.angle_alpha   90.00
_cell.angle_beta   90.00
_cell.angle_gamma   90.00
#
_symmetry.space_group_name_H-M   'P 1'
#
loop_
_entity.id
_entity.type
_entity.pdbx_description
1 polymer ?
#
loop_
_entity_poly.entity_id
_entity_poly.type
_entity_poly.pdbx_seq_one_letter_code
_entity_poly.pdbx_strand_id
1 'polypeptide(L)'
;ACSDHSDCEENERCSYNPLKSRYECACNPGFNIVDGRCVVSDCSTNPSQCHVNAQCITVNDEGYKCVCMSGFQGDGINQCVEDHIGCNVLNNCGSNAACGYNQTSSSYSCVCLP
;
A
#
# COMPACT_ATOMS: atom_id res chain seq x y z
N ALA A 1 -17.44 -0.18 -26.02
CA ALA A 1 -18.40 -0.19 -24.90
C ALA A 1 -18.83 -1.63 -24.79
N CYS A 2 -18.92 -2.16 -23.58
CA CYS A 2 -19.31 -3.55 -23.35
C CYS A 2 -20.72 -3.58 -22.75
N SER A 3 -21.42 -4.69 -22.96
CA SER A 3 -22.68 -5.00 -22.28
C SER A 3 -22.53 -6.26 -21.42
N ASP A 4 -21.63 -7.17 -21.82
CA ASP A 4 -21.30 -8.40 -21.11
C ASP A 4 -19.76 -8.58 -20.98
N HIS A 5 -19.30 -9.45 -20.08
CA HIS A 5 -17.88 -9.78 -19.96
C HIS A 5 -17.30 -10.40 -21.24
N SER A 6 -18.10 -11.17 -21.98
CA SER A 6 -17.69 -11.80 -23.24
C SER A 6 -17.39 -10.81 -24.36
N ASP A 7 -17.77 -9.53 -24.19
CA ASP A 7 -17.42 -8.45 -25.13
C ASP A 7 -15.99 -7.92 -24.93
N CYS A 8 -15.30 -8.36 -23.88
CA CYS A 8 -13.97 -7.87 -23.49
C CYS A 8 -12.87 -8.89 -23.80
N GLU A 9 -11.62 -8.41 -23.88
CA GLU A 9 -10.47 -9.27 -24.16
C GLU A 9 -10.09 -10.15 -22.95
N GLU A 10 -9.06 -10.98 -23.13
CA GLU A 10 -8.57 -11.83 -22.05
C GLU A 10 -8.12 -10.98 -20.84
N ASN A 11 -8.50 -11.44 -19.65
CA ASN A 11 -8.21 -10.76 -18.38
C ASN A 11 -8.89 -9.39 -18.22
N GLU A 12 -9.95 -9.15 -18.98
CA GLU A 12 -10.81 -7.97 -18.84
C GLU A 12 -12.20 -8.33 -18.31
N ARG A 13 -12.84 -7.31 -17.73
CA ARG A 13 -14.21 -7.34 -17.28
C ARG A 13 -14.98 -6.12 -17.73
N CYS A 14 -16.24 -6.33 -18.07
CA CYS A 14 -17.13 -5.22 -18.31
C CYS A 14 -17.45 -4.50 -16.99
N SER A 15 -17.14 -3.21 -16.92
CA SER A 15 -17.34 -2.39 -15.72
C SER A 15 -17.88 -1.01 -16.07
N TYR A 16 -18.67 -0.43 -15.16
CA TYR A 16 -19.22 0.91 -15.36
C TYR A 16 -18.17 1.97 -15.02
N ASN A 17 -17.82 2.82 -15.98
CA ASN A 17 -16.98 3.99 -15.74
C ASN A 17 -17.85 5.22 -15.41
N PRO A 18 -17.85 5.70 -14.14
CA PRO A 18 -18.69 6.83 -13.73
C PRO A 18 -18.26 8.16 -14.37
N LEU A 19 -16.97 8.36 -14.66
CA LEU A 19 -16.45 9.59 -15.28
C LEU A 19 -16.95 9.77 -16.71
N LYS A 20 -17.11 8.66 -17.44
CA LYS A 20 -17.61 8.65 -18.83
C LYS A 20 -19.08 8.25 -18.94
N SER A 21 -19.72 7.89 -17.82
CA SER A 21 -21.10 7.40 -17.74
C SER A 21 -21.42 6.30 -18.76
N ARG A 22 -20.53 5.31 -18.90
CA ARG A 22 -20.69 4.18 -19.83
C ARG A 22 -20.00 2.91 -19.34
N TYR A 23 -20.44 1.77 -19.83
CA TYR A 23 -19.76 0.49 -19.65
C TYR A 23 -18.55 0.36 -20.58
N GLU A 24 -17.41 0.01 -19.99
CA GLU A 24 -16.16 -0.26 -20.69
C GLU A 24 -15.41 -1.44 -20.08
N CYS A 25 -14.62 -2.08 -20.94
CA CYS A 25 -13.73 -3.15 -20.51
C CYS A 25 -12.62 -2.55 -19.65
N ALA A 26 -12.45 -3.11 -18.47
CA ALA A 26 -11.39 -2.78 -17.54
C ALA A 26 -10.67 -4.08 -17.15
N CYS A 27 -9.39 -4.00 -16.81
CA CYS A 27 -8.67 -5.18 -16.37
C CYS A 27 -9.34 -5.82 -15.14
N ASN A 28 -9.26 -7.14 -15.09
CA ASN A 28 -9.64 -7.91 -13.91
C ASN A 28 -8.82 -7.47 -12.69
N PRO A 29 -9.36 -7.64 -11.48
CA PRO A 29 -8.57 -7.45 -10.26
C PRO A 29 -7.27 -8.25 -10.34
N GLY A 30 -6.14 -7.60 -10.05
CA GLY A 30 -4.82 -8.22 -10.20
C GLY A 30 -4.20 -8.09 -11.60
N PHE A 31 -4.85 -7.41 -12.55
CA PHE A 31 -4.30 -7.09 -13.87
C PHE A 31 -4.24 -5.58 -14.10
N ASN A 32 -3.26 -5.13 -14.88
CA ASN A 32 -3.05 -3.73 -15.24
C ASN A 32 -2.86 -3.57 -16.75
N ILE A 33 -3.27 -2.40 -17.28
CA ILE A 33 -3.08 -2.08 -18.69
C ILE A 33 -1.61 -1.72 -18.92
N VAL A 34 -0.91 -2.56 -19.68
CA VAL A 34 0.44 -2.30 -20.20
C VAL A 34 0.38 -2.43 -21.72
N ASP A 35 0.79 -1.37 -22.43
CA ASP A 35 0.73 -1.29 -23.90
C ASP A 35 -0.65 -1.65 -24.50
N GLY A 36 -1.73 -1.29 -23.78
CA GLY A 36 -3.10 -1.54 -24.22
C GLY A 36 -3.61 -2.96 -23.98
N ARG A 37 -2.88 -3.79 -23.21
CA ARG A 37 -3.31 -5.14 -22.81
C ARG A 37 -3.31 -5.33 -21.30
N CYS A 38 -4.25 -6.10 -20.78
CA CYS A 38 -4.28 -6.48 -19.37
C CYS A 38 -3.26 -7.58 -19.08
N VAL A 39 -2.16 -7.20 -18.42
CA VAL A 39 -1.11 -8.12 -17.95
C VAL A 39 -1.20 -8.27 -16.43
N VAL A 40 -0.72 -9.40 -15.92
CA VAL A 40 -0.69 -9.65 -14.48
C VAL A 40 0.06 -8.52 -13.79
N SER A 41 -0.54 -8.00 -12.72
CA SER A 41 0.06 -6.94 -11.93
C SER A 41 1.18 -7.56 -11.10
N ASP A 42 2.40 -7.15 -11.39
CA ASP A 42 3.58 -7.53 -10.65
C ASP A 42 4.45 -6.29 -10.37
N CYS A 43 5.55 -6.48 -9.64
CA CYS A 43 6.47 -5.40 -9.34
C CYS A 43 7.22 -4.86 -10.57
N SER A 44 7.23 -5.60 -11.68
CA SER A 44 7.89 -5.22 -12.93
C SER A 44 7.03 -4.27 -13.77
N THR A 45 5.71 -4.46 -13.72
CA THR A 45 4.72 -3.75 -14.54
C THR A 45 4.17 -2.51 -13.85
N ASN A 46 4.16 -2.44 -12.51
CA ASN A 46 3.65 -1.27 -11.81
C ASN A 46 4.32 -0.98 -10.45
N PRO A 47 5.59 -0.51 -10.46
CA PRO A 47 6.31 -0.17 -9.23
C PRO A 47 5.73 1.02 -8.47
N SER A 48 4.87 1.83 -9.10
CA SER A 48 4.31 3.07 -8.52
C SER A 48 3.02 2.85 -7.71
N GLN A 49 2.50 1.62 -7.64
CA GLN A 49 1.29 1.32 -6.87
C GLN A 49 1.52 1.17 -5.37
N CYS A 50 2.76 1.01 -4.94
CA CYS A 50 3.10 0.97 -3.52
C CYS A 50 3.32 2.39 -2.99
N HIS A 51 3.06 2.57 -1.69
CA HIS A 51 3.39 3.81 -0.99
C HIS A 51 4.88 4.15 -1.20
N VAL A 52 5.23 5.45 -1.19
CA VAL A 52 6.62 5.91 -1.40
C VAL A 52 7.62 5.29 -0.41
N ASN A 53 7.15 4.93 0.78
CA ASN A 53 7.91 4.24 1.83
C ASN A 53 7.68 2.72 1.88
N ALA A 54 7.19 2.12 0.78
CA ALA A 54 6.95 0.69 0.66
C ALA A 54 7.71 0.10 -0.52
N GLN A 55 8.07 -1.17 -0.38
CA GLN A 55 8.64 -1.99 -1.44
C GLN A 55 7.59 -2.94 -1.99
N CYS A 56 7.53 -3.03 -3.31
CA CYS A 56 6.77 -4.08 -3.98
C CYS A 56 7.54 -5.41 -3.89
N ILE A 57 6.87 -6.47 -3.46
CA ILE A 57 7.37 -7.84 -3.49
C ILE A 57 6.43 -8.73 -4.31
N THR A 58 6.98 -9.57 -5.18
CA THR A 58 6.19 -10.57 -5.90
C THR A 58 5.88 -11.72 -4.95
N VAL A 59 4.60 -12.10 -4.85
CA VAL A 59 4.14 -13.26 -4.09
C VAL A 59 3.69 -14.30 -5.09
N ASN A 60 4.33 -15.48 -5.07
CA ASN A 60 4.02 -16.56 -6.00
C ASN A 60 2.51 -16.88 -5.97
N ASP A 61 1.91 -17.09 -7.15
CA ASP A 61 0.47 -17.36 -7.40
C ASP A 61 -0.54 -16.27 -7.00
N GLU A 62 -0.20 -15.30 -6.16
CA GLU A 62 -1.09 -14.20 -5.71
C GLU A 62 -0.79 -12.83 -6.35
N GLY A 63 0.28 -12.72 -7.15
CA GLY A 63 0.68 -11.50 -7.85
C GLY A 63 1.75 -10.72 -7.09
N TYR A 64 1.40 -9.55 -6.55
CA TYR A 64 2.32 -8.70 -5.80
C TYR A 64 1.71 -8.20 -4.50
N LYS A 65 2.59 -7.83 -3.56
CA LYS A 65 2.23 -7.18 -2.31
C LYS A 65 3.13 -5.99 -2.07
N CYS A 66 2.57 -4.90 -1.54
CA CYS A 66 3.35 -3.79 -1.03
C CYS A 66 3.65 -4.00 0.45
N VAL A 67 4.92 -3.89 0.83
CA VAL A 67 5.38 -4.04 2.21
C VAL A 67 6.13 -2.79 2.60
N CYS A 68 5.77 -2.16 3.72
CA CYS A 68 6.50 -1.00 4.22
C CYS A 68 7.98 -1.33 4.42
N MET A 69 8.85 -0.40 4.03
CA MET A 69 10.29 -0.54 4.24
C MET A 69 10.63 -0.67 5.73
N SER A 70 11.82 -1.17 6.04
CA SER A 70 12.27 -1.30 7.43
C SER A 70 12.19 0.05 8.17
N GLY A 71 11.60 0.03 9.36
CA GLY A 71 11.34 1.25 10.12
C GLY A 71 10.06 1.99 9.71
N PHE A 72 9.19 1.38 8.90
CA PHE A 72 7.86 1.90 8.58
C PHE A 72 6.78 0.84 8.83
N GLN A 73 5.58 1.28 9.23
CA GLN A 73 4.39 0.44 9.42
C GLN A 73 3.16 1.01 8.71
N GLY A 74 2.28 0.11 8.27
CA GLY A 74 1.02 0.45 7.62
C GLY A 74 0.58 -0.61 6.60
N ASP A 75 -0.26 -0.21 5.65
CA ASP A 75 -0.87 -1.12 4.66
C ASP A 75 0.01 -1.34 3.40
N GLY A 76 1.11 -0.61 3.25
CA GLY A 76 2.00 -0.71 2.10
C GLY A 76 1.51 0.05 0.85
N ILE A 77 0.23 0.42 0.78
CA ILE A 77 -0.40 1.01 -0.41
C ILE A 77 -0.68 2.50 -0.18
N ASN A 78 -1.45 2.82 0.85
CA ASN A 78 -1.86 4.20 1.17
C ASN A 78 -1.06 4.78 2.33
N GLN A 79 -0.53 3.93 3.20
CA GLN A 79 0.12 4.32 4.44
C GLN A 79 1.34 3.45 4.72
N CYS A 80 2.50 4.08 4.74
CA CYS A 80 3.66 3.60 5.48
C CYS A 80 4.25 4.78 6.24
N VAL A 81 3.94 4.84 7.53
CA VAL A 81 4.43 5.85 8.45
C VAL A 81 5.65 5.31 9.17
N GLU A 82 6.60 6.17 9.53
CA GLU A 82 7.76 5.73 10.32
C GLU A 82 7.26 5.01 11.56
N ASP A 83 7.74 3.77 11.72
CA ASP A 83 7.63 3.04 12.96
C ASP A 83 8.54 3.79 13.93
N HIS A 84 7.96 4.79 14.60
CA HIS A 84 8.64 5.52 15.67
C HIS A 84 8.98 4.48 16.73
N ILE A 85 10.20 3.93 16.63
CA ILE A 85 10.72 3.00 17.63
C ILE A 85 10.82 3.82 18.91
N GLY A 86 9.80 3.64 19.73
CA GLY A 86 9.59 4.42 20.90
C GLY A 86 10.71 4.21 21.92
N CYS A 87 10.83 5.15 22.85
CA CYS A 87 11.74 4.99 23.98
C CYS A 87 11.50 3.72 24.80
N ASN A 88 10.35 3.05 24.64
CA ASN A 88 10.01 1.79 25.31
C ASN A 88 10.83 0.60 24.77
N VAL A 89 11.34 0.71 23.55
CA VAL A 89 12.20 -0.29 22.92
C VAL A 89 13.66 0.16 22.97
N LEU A 90 13.95 1.41 22.58
CA LEU A 90 15.32 1.92 22.52
C LEU A 90 15.92 2.24 23.89
N ASN A 91 15.07 2.46 24.90
CA ASN A 91 15.47 2.90 26.24
C ASN A 91 16.47 4.08 26.21
N ASN A 92 16.20 5.04 25.32
CA ASN A 92 17.08 6.15 24.99
C ASN A 92 16.68 7.46 25.70
N CYS A 93 15.93 7.38 26.81
CA CYS A 93 15.59 8.57 27.58
C CYS A 93 16.79 9.05 28.41
N GLY A 94 16.92 10.37 28.54
CA GLY A 94 17.93 10.99 29.39
C GLY A 94 17.72 10.63 30.86
N SER A 95 18.75 10.84 31.68
CA SER A 95 18.78 10.45 33.10
C SER A 95 17.69 11.08 33.97
N ASN A 96 17.05 12.17 33.52
CA ASN A 96 15.92 12.84 34.17
C ASN A 96 14.64 12.77 33.32
N ALA A 97 14.47 11.72 32.52
CA ALA A 97 13.27 11.51 31.72
C ALA A 97 12.83 10.04 31.81
N ALA A 98 11.52 9.82 31.82
CA ALA A 98 10.92 8.50 31.76
C ALA A 98 10.23 8.30 30.41
N CYS A 99 10.24 7.07 29.91
CA CYS A 99 9.51 6.77 28.69
C CYS A 99 8.00 6.73 28.96
N GLY A 100 7.24 7.61 28.31
CA GLY A 100 5.79 7.70 28.43
C GLY A 100 5.09 7.40 27.10
N TYR A 101 3.94 6.73 27.17
CA TYR A 101 3.07 6.53 26.01
C TYR A 101 2.21 7.78 25.79
N ASN A 102 2.33 8.41 24.62
CA ASN A 102 1.51 9.54 24.22
C ASN A 102 0.29 9.05 23.43
N GLN A 103 -0.90 9.19 24.02
CA GLN A 103 -2.16 8.75 23.42
C GLN A 103 -2.58 9.59 22.20
N THR A 104 -2.12 10.84 22.10
CA THR A 104 -2.48 11.74 20.99
C THR A 104 -1.73 11.39 19.72
N SER A 105 -0.43 11.07 19.84
CA SER A 105 0.41 10.65 18.72
C SER A 105 0.55 9.13 18.60
N SER A 106 -0.15 8.36 19.43
CA SER A 106 -0.06 6.89 19.51
C SER A 106 1.38 6.38 19.47
N SER A 107 2.29 7.04 20.21
CA SER A 107 3.73 6.75 20.17
C SER A 107 4.37 6.95 21.54
N TYR A 108 5.52 6.31 21.78
CA TYR A 108 6.27 6.52 23.03
C TYR A 108 7.27 7.66 22.89
N SER A 109 7.28 8.54 23.87
CA SER A 109 8.15 9.72 23.93
C SER A 109 8.75 9.87 25.32
N CYS A 110 9.97 10.40 25.42
CA CYS A 110 10.59 10.68 26.70
C CYS A 110 9.94 11.89 27.34
N VAL A 111 9.43 11.71 28.55
CA VAL A 111 8.78 12.73 29.38
C VAL A 111 9.74 13.12 30.49
N CYS A 112 10.08 14.40 30.57
CA CYS A 112 10.94 14.91 31.63
C CYS A 112 10.30 14.70 33.01
N LEU A 113 11.09 14.22 33.96
CA LEU A 113 10.69 14.12 35.35
C LEU A 113 10.73 15.52 35.99
N PRO A 114 9.85 15.80 36.98
CA PRO A 114 9.82 17.08 37.70
C PRO A 114 11.13 17.41 38.44
#